data_AF-A0A2T7L6M3-F1
#
_entry.id   AF-A0A2T7L6M3-F1
#
_cell.length_a   1.000
_cell.length_b   1.000
_cell.length_c   1.000
_cell.angle_alpha   90.00
_cell.angle_beta   90.00
_cell.angle_gamma   90.00
#
_symmetry.space_group_name_H-M   'P 1'
#
loop_
_entity.id
_entity.type
_entity.pdbx_description
1 polymer ?
#
loop_
_entity_poly.entity_id
_entity_poly.type
_entity_poly.pdbx_seq_one_letter_code
_entity_poly.pdbx_strand_id
1 'polypeptide(L)'
;MTRRLHAGRRSATAALGLSLLLALAGCGDDAADADSKASVPEGWSTLDTDSLSVGYPKDQGYAEQSAAERSRNNAAVALKMENGIRTGMVSVQLNFATGVSDAAEAAAAAGAGIGLGATRKATGDVRLAGPSPARDARRIDYDFTADGKEDTPTRGTPMTGVLVAGVDSGGVPFVVRLNAVREAVDGEDLDAFVGSITVK
;
A
#
# COMPACT_ATOMS: atom_id res chain seq x y z
N MET A 1 -16.54 -18.84 -94.45
CA MET A 1 -17.84 -18.84 -93.75
C MET A 1 -17.66 -19.73 -92.52
N THR A 2 -17.54 -19.23 -91.30
CA THR A 2 -18.60 -18.64 -90.47
C THR A 2 -18.00 -17.76 -89.37
N ARG A 3 -18.74 -16.70 -89.03
CA ARG A 3 -18.42 -15.64 -88.05
C ARG A 3 -18.34 -16.19 -86.62
N ARG A 4 -17.38 -15.71 -85.83
CA ARG A 4 -17.43 -15.78 -84.35
C ARG A 4 -17.58 -14.38 -83.75
N LEU A 5 -18.42 -14.36 -82.71
CA LEU A 5 -19.03 -13.23 -82.05
C LEU A 5 -18.06 -12.39 -81.22
N HIS A 6 -18.34 -11.09 -81.12
CA HIS A 6 -17.77 -10.15 -80.16
C HIS A 6 -18.43 -10.32 -78.78
N ALA A 7 -17.62 -10.35 -77.73
CA ALA A 7 -17.88 -9.83 -76.38
C ALA A 7 -16.52 -9.95 -75.67
N GLY A 8 -15.86 -8.89 -75.20
CA GLY A 8 -16.29 -7.92 -74.21
C GLY A 8 -15.14 -7.85 -73.21
N ARG A 9 -14.48 -6.69 -73.12
CA ARG A 9 -13.22 -6.51 -72.38
C ARG A 9 -13.43 -6.50 -70.86
N ARG A 10 -12.49 -7.17 -70.17
CA ARG A 10 -11.77 -6.81 -68.93
C ARG A 10 -12.61 -6.43 -67.70
N SER A 11 -12.36 -7.13 -66.59
CA SER A 11 -11.62 -6.56 -65.44
C SER A 11 -11.18 -7.66 -64.47
N ALA A 12 -10.02 -7.39 -63.86
CA ALA A 12 -9.25 -8.28 -63.01
C ALA A 12 -9.86 -8.44 -61.61
N THR A 13 -9.58 -9.56 -60.94
CA THR A 13 -9.55 -9.59 -59.47
C THR A 13 -8.48 -10.58 -59.02
N ALA A 14 -7.57 -10.05 -58.20
CA ALA A 14 -6.37 -10.70 -57.71
C ALA A 14 -6.68 -11.77 -56.64
N ALA A 15 -5.76 -12.72 -56.54
CA ALA A 15 -5.73 -13.77 -55.54
C ALA A 15 -4.80 -13.41 -54.35
N LEU A 16 -5.02 -14.13 -53.24
CA LEU A 16 -4.10 -14.48 -52.13
C LEU A 16 -4.00 -13.56 -50.89
N GLY A 17 -4.07 -14.20 -49.72
CA GLY A 17 -3.69 -13.69 -48.39
C GLY A 17 -4.66 -14.15 -47.29
N LEU A 18 -4.60 -15.39 -46.81
CA LEU A 18 -3.78 -15.87 -45.69
C LEU A 18 -4.16 -15.25 -44.32
N SER A 19 -4.88 -16.07 -43.53
CA SER A 19 -4.86 -16.26 -42.07
C SER A 19 -4.52 -15.06 -41.16
N LEU A 20 -5.45 -14.64 -40.31
CA LEU A 20 -5.19 -14.14 -38.93
C LEU A 20 -6.54 -13.98 -38.19
N LEU A 21 -7.00 -14.99 -37.45
CA LEU A 21 -7.99 -14.82 -36.38
C LEU A 21 -7.25 -14.96 -35.06
N LEU A 22 -6.70 -13.83 -34.62
CA LEU A 22 -6.09 -13.65 -33.32
C LEU A 22 -7.15 -13.87 -32.23
N ALA A 23 -6.77 -14.69 -31.25
CA ALA A 23 -7.51 -14.95 -30.04
C ALA A 23 -7.85 -13.65 -29.30
N LEU A 24 -9.11 -13.52 -28.87
CA LEU A 24 -9.51 -12.59 -27.83
C LEU A 24 -8.91 -13.07 -26.50
N ALA A 25 -7.83 -12.44 -26.08
CA ALA A 25 -7.37 -12.45 -24.70
C ALA A 25 -6.82 -11.06 -24.35
N GLY A 26 -7.65 -10.30 -23.63
CA GLY A 26 -7.30 -9.21 -22.70
C GLY A 26 -6.23 -8.22 -23.14
N CYS A 27 -6.63 -7.19 -23.90
CA CYS A 27 -5.88 -5.95 -24.04
C CYS A 27 -6.83 -4.81 -23.67
N GLY A 28 -6.60 -4.16 -22.53
CA GLY A 28 -7.34 -2.99 -22.08
C GLY A 28 -7.79 -3.08 -20.63
N ASP A 29 -6.92 -2.69 -19.70
CA ASP A 29 -7.34 -2.16 -18.40
C ASP A 29 -7.02 -0.65 -18.39
N ASP A 30 -7.78 0.09 -19.19
CA ASP A 30 -8.07 1.48 -18.87
C ASP A 30 -9.24 1.48 -17.88
N ALA A 31 -9.11 2.28 -16.83
CA ALA A 31 -10.00 2.42 -15.66
C ALA A 31 -9.76 1.39 -14.54
N ALA A 32 -8.60 1.54 -13.88
CA ALA A 32 -8.54 1.32 -12.44
C ALA A 32 -9.65 2.17 -11.79
N ASP A 33 -10.73 1.50 -11.39
CA ASP A 33 -11.87 2.05 -10.65
C ASP A 33 -11.37 3.04 -9.60
N ALA A 34 -11.59 4.33 -9.86
CA ALA A 34 -11.56 5.34 -8.83
C ALA A 34 -12.60 4.89 -7.79
N ASP A 35 -12.15 4.62 -6.56
CA ASP A 35 -12.92 4.10 -5.41
C ASP A 35 -12.78 2.60 -5.11
N SER A 36 -11.86 1.88 -5.78
CA SER A 36 -11.55 0.49 -5.40
C SER A 36 -10.94 0.38 -4.01
N LYS A 37 -11.48 -0.53 -3.19
CA LYS A 37 -10.94 -0.94 -1.88
C LYS A 37 -9.66 -1.77 -2.09
N ALA A 38 -8.65 -1.58 -1.26
CA ALA A 38 -7.47 -2.42 -1.26
C ALA A 38 -7.80 -3.87 -0.90
N SER A 39 -7.08 -4.81 -1.50
CA SER A 39 -7.10 -6.21 -1.11
C SER A 39 -6.28 -6.40 0.16
N VAL A 40 -6.88 -7.03 1.17
CA VAL A 40 -6.17 -7.48 2.39
C VAL A 40 -5.76 -8.93 2.15
N PRO A 41 -4.47 -9.30 2.34
CA PRO A 41 -4.02 -10.67 2.11
C PRO A 41 -4.76 -11.70 2.97
N GLU A 42 -4.77 -12.96 2.52
CA GLU A 42 -5.31 -14.06 3.32
C GLU A 42 -4.54 -14.19 4.65
N GLY A 43 -5.24 -14.50 5.74
CA GLY A 43 -4.68 -14.57 7.09
C GLY A 43 -4.39 -13.22 7.75
N TRP A 44 -4.67 -12.11 7.05
CA TRP A 44 -4.61 -10.77 7.60
C TRP A 44 -5.99 -10.32 8.11
N SER A 45 -5.97 -9.41 9.07
CA SER A 45 -7.15 -8.69 9.55
C SER A 45 -6.97 -7.19 9.26
N THR A 46 -7.95 -6.37 9.61
CA THR A 46 -7.94 -4.94 9.27
C THR A 46 -8.08 -4.09 10.52
N LEU A 47 -7.24 -3.07 10.65
CA LEU A 47 -7.49 -1.93 11.54
C LEU A 47 -8.34 -0.92 10.77
N ASP A 48 -9.50 -0.59 11.30
CA ASP A 48 -10.42 0.38 10.67
C ASP A 48 -10.52 1.65 11.49
N THR A 49 -10.48 2.80 10.83
CA THR A 49 -10.58 4.14 11.43
C THR A 49 -11.50 5.03 10.60
N ASP A 50 -11.79 6.24 11.09
CA ASP A 50 -12.62 7.18 10.34
C ASP A 50 -11.97 7.65 9.03
N SER A 51 -10.63 7.70 8.96
CA SER A 51 -9.87 8.22 7.79
C SER A 51 -9.34 7.14 6.86
N LEU A 52 -9.06 5.93 7.35
CA LEU A 52 -8.49 4.85 6.56
C LEU A 52 -8.71 3.47 7.20
N SER A 53 -8.52 2.44 6.38
CA SER A 53 -8.33 1.06 6.84
C SER A 53 -6.96 0.53 6.40
N VAL A 54 -6.33 -0.31 7.22
CA VAL A 54 -5.05 -0.97 6.88
C VAL A 54 -5.02 -2.42 7.37
N GLY A 55 -4.43 -3.31 6.59
CA GLY A 55 -4.23 -4.70 6.95
C GLY A 55 -3.12 -4.91 8.00
N TYR A 56 -3.25 -5.97 8.79
CA TYR A 56 -2.18 -6.49 9.64
C TYR A 56 -2.18 -8.03 9.65
N PRO A 57 -0.99 -8.68 9.77
CA PRO A 57 -0.86 -10.13 9.64
C PRO A 57 -1.30 -10.86 10.92
N LYS A 58 -2.62 -11.02 11.09
CA LYS A 58 -3.23 -11.64 12.27
C LYS A 58 -2.74 -13.07 12.52
N ASP A 59 -2.64 -13.87 11.46
CA ASP A 59 -2.19 -15.27 11.57
C ASP A 59 -0.70 -15.40 11.95
N GLN A 60 0.07 -14.31 11.86
CA GLN A 60 1.44 -14.23 12.38
C GLN A 60 1.50 -13.76 13.84
N GLY A 61 0.37 -13.76 14.56
CA GLY A 61 0.29 -13.45 15.98
C GLY A 61 0.09 -11.98 16.32
N TYR A 62 -0.26 -11.14 15.33
CA TYR A 62 -0.69 -9.76 15.61
C TYR A 62 -2.13 -9.74 16.12
N ALA A 63 -2.37 -8.95 17.16
CA ALA A 63 -3.70 -8.75 17.74
C ALA A 63 -3.99 -7.26 17.88
N GLU A 64 -5.20 -6.85 17.48
CA GLU A 64 -5.68 -5.49 17.67
C GLU A 64 -5.86 -5.17 19.16
N GLN A 65 -5.44 -3.97 19.56
CA GLN A 65 -5.70 -3.44 20.90
C GLN A 65 -7.08 -2.78 20.96
N SER A 66 -7.77 -2.95 22.09
CA SER A 66 -8.98 -2.19 22.35
C SER A 66 -8.68 -0.69 22.54
N ALA A 67 -9.72 0.13 22.42
CA ALA A 67 -9.62 1.57 22.68
C ALA A 67 -9.13 1.92 24.10
N ALA A 68 -9.37 1.04 25.08
CA ALA A 68 -8.96 1.24 26.46
C ALA A 68 -7.45 0.93 26.69
N GLU A 69 -6.85 0.11 25.84
CA GLU A 69 -5.46 -0.34 25.95
C GLU A 69 -4.50 0.51 25.11
N ARG A 70 -4.97 1.02 23.96
CA ARG A 70 -4.13 1.81 23.05
C ARG A 70 -3.86 3.21 23.59
N SER A 71 -2.66 3.72 23.28
CA SER A 71 -2.30 5.12 23.56
C SER A 71 -3.30 6.09 22.93
N ARG A 72 -3.61 7.19 23.64
CA ARG A 72 -4.51 8.26 23.16
C ARG A 72 -4.13 8.86 21.80
N ASN A 73 -2.85 8.74 21.41
CA ASN A 73 -2.34 9.29 20.17
C ASN A 73 -2.59 8.38 18.96
N ASN A 74 -2.86 7.08 19.19
CA ASN A 74 -3.10 6.12 18.12
C ASN A 74 -4.60 5.96 17.93
N ALA A 75 -5.10 6.07 16.70
CA ALA A 75 -6.48 5.78 16.33
C ALA A 75 -6.77 4.27 16.26
N ALA A 76 -5.77 3.47 15.91
CA ALA A 76 -5.84 2.00 15.91
C ALA A 76 -4.43 1.41 16.08
N VAL A 77 -4.34 0.22 16.69
CA VAL A 77 -3.06 -0.48 16.92
C VAL A 77 -3.28 -1.98 16.85
N ALA A 78 -2.38 -2.71 16.19
CA ALA A 78 -2.21 -4.14 16.34
C ALA A 78 -0.78 -4.45 16.82
N LEU A 79 -0.64 -5.31 17.82
CA LEU A 79 0.64 -5.71 18.41
C LEU A 79 0.91 -7.19 18.17
N LYS A 80 2.18 -7.52 17.92
CA LYS A 80 2.70 -8.88 18.04
C LYS A 80 3.48 -8.98 19.34
N MET A 81 3.02 -9.84 20.24
CA MET A 81 3.62 -10.07 21.55
C MET A 81 4.18 -11.49 21.63
N GLU A 82 5.45 -11.62 21.99
CA GLU A 82 6.14 -12.90 22.17
C GLU A 82 6.77 -12.91 23.56
N ASN A 83 6.31 -13.80 24.45
CA ASN A 83 6.79 -13.90 25.83
C ASN A 83 6.73 -12.56 26.60
N GLY A 84 5.68 -11.77 26.37
CA GLY A 84 5.53 -10.44 26.99
C GLY A 84 6.33 -9.33 26.31
N ILE A 85 7.07 -9.61 25.24
CA ILE A 85 7.84 -8.63 24.47
C ILE A 85 7.10 -8.27 23.18
N ARG A 86 6.92 -6.99 22.93
CA ARG A 86 6.37 -6.42 21.68
C ARG A 86 7.41 -6.53 20.56
N THR A 87 7.33 -7.58 19.76
CA THR A 87 8.22 -7.80 18.61
C THR A 87 7.70 -7.23 17.30
N GLY A 88 6.43 -6.79 17.28
CA GLY A 88 5.83 -6.10 16.14
C GLY A 88 4.72 -5.14 16.55
N MET A 89 4.54 -4.09 15.76
CA MET A 89 3.46 -3.11 15.93
C MET A 89 3.03 -2.54 14.59
N VAL A 90 1.75 -2.63 14.28
CA VAL A 90 1.07 -1.80 13.28
C VAL A 90 0.27 -0.73 14.02
N SER A 91 0.41 0.54 13.64
CA SER A 91 -0.30 1.65 14.30
C SER A 91 -0.78 2.68 13.29
N VAL A 92 -1.94 3.26 13.55
CA VAL A 92 -2.52 4.38 12.80
C VAL A 92 -2.61 5.58 13.73
N GLN A 93 -2.11 6.73 13.29
CA GLN A 93 -2.32 8.03 13.95
C GLN A 93 -3.00 8.97 12.98
N LEU A 94 -4.02 9.68 13.47
CA LEU A 94 -4.77 10.69 12.74
C LEU A 94 -4.53 12.04 13.38
N ASN A 95 -4.61 13.13 12.59
CA ASN A 95 -4.36 14.50 13.07
C ASN A 95 -3.04 14.63 13.84
N PHE A 96 -2.02 13.87 13.43
CA PHE A 96 -0.78 13.75 14.19
C PHE A 96 0.10 15.02 14.10
N ALA A 97 -0.19 15.91 13.16
CA ALA A 97 0.52 17.17 12.93
C ALA A 97 -0.44 18.26 12.46
N THR A 98 -0.08 19.52 12.72
CA THR A 98 -0.82 20.72 12.29
C THR A 98 -0.17 21.35 11.07
N GLY A 99 -0.95 22.00 10.21
CA GLY A 99 -0.41 22.69 9.03
C GLY A 99 0.10 21.74 7.95
N VAL A 100 -0.40 20.50 7.96
CA VAL A 100 -0.12 19.49 6.94
C VAL A 100 -1.32 19.42 6.01
N SER A 101 -1.10 19.67 4.73
CA SER A 101 -2.14 19.77 3.70
C SER A 101 -1.94 18.83 2.53
N ASP A 102 -0.77 18.21 2.41
CA ASP A 102 -0.47 17.24 1.37
C ASP A 102 0.40 16.07 1.86
N ALA A 103 0.59 15.08 0.97
CA ALA A 103 1.37 13.89 1.24
C ALA A 103 2.86 14.17 1.54
N ALA A 104 3.45 15.18 0.91
CA ALA A 104 4.86 15.50 1.12
C ALA A 104 5.08 16.13 2.50
N GLU A 105 4.21 17.06 2.90
CA GLU A 105 4.18 17.67 4.23
C GLU A 105 3.91 16.60 5.30
N ALA A 106 2.95 15.70 5.06
CA ALA A 106 2.65 14.60 5.97
C ALA A 106 3.86 13.68 6.17
N ALA A 107 4.57 13.35 5.10
CA ALA A 107 5.79 12.55 5.16
C ALA A 107 6.92 13.25 5.90
N ALA A 108 7.08 14.56 5.70
CA ALA A 108 8.07 15.36 6.41
C ALA A 108 7.79 15.36 7.92
N ALA A 109 6.55 15.65 8.31
CA ALA A 109 6.11 15.66 9.71
C ALA A 109 6.24 14.26 10.35
N ALA A 110 5.76 13.22 9.67
CA ALA A 110 5.82 11.86 10.18
C ALA A 110 7.26 11.33 10.26
N GLY A 111 8.09 11.69 9.28
CA GLY A 111 9.52 11.38 9.22
C GLY A 111 10.33 12.05 10.33
N ALA A 112 9.95 13.25 10.77
CA ALA A 112 10.56 13.89 11.95
C ALA A 112 10.32 13.09 13.25
N GLY A 113 9.27 12.26 13.29
CA GLY A 113 9.00 11.32 14.37
C GLY A 113 9.82 10.02 14.33
N ILE A 114 10.64 9.79 13.29
CA ILE A 114 11.60 8.69 13.28
C ILE A 114 12.73 9.07 14.24
N GLY A 115 12.94 8.26 15.28
CA GLY A 115 13.89 8.54 16.35
C GLY A 115 15.34 8.71 15.88
N LEU A 116 16.11 9.50 16.65
CA LEU A 116 17.54 9.66 16.43
C LEU A 116 18.26 8.30 16.46
N GLY A 117 19.17 8.07 15.51
CA GLY A 117 19.89 6.81 15.38
C GLY A 117 19.23 5.78 14.46
N ALA A 118 18.04 6.07 13.92
CA ALA A 118 17.48 5.31 12.82
C ALA A 118 18.16 5.69 11.48
N THR A 119 18.30 4.71 10.60
CA THR A 119 18.78 4.88 9.23
C THR A 119 17.58 4.92 8.28
N ARG A 120 17.24 6.12 7.80
CA ARG A 120 16.24 6.29 6.73
C ARG A 120 16.85 5.82 5.40
N LYS A 121 16.13 4.98 4.66
CA LYS A 121 16.57 4.45 3.37
C LYS A 121 16.15 5.34 2.22
N ALA A 122 14.85 5.35 1.92
CA ALA A 122 14.28 6.11 0.82
C ALA A 122 12.91 6.66 1.21
N THR A 123 12.50 7.72 0.51
CA THR A 123 11.12 8.23 0.54
C THR A 123 10.57 8.09 -0.86
N GLY A 124 9.48 7.35 -1.01
CA GLY A 124 8.84 7.10 -2.29
C GLY A 124 7.43 7.66 -2.33
N ASP A 125 7.00 8.11 -3.51
CA ASP A 125 5.58 8.29 -3.81
C ASP A 125 4.88 6.94 -3.85
N VAL A 126 3.71 6.85 -3.21
CA VAL A 126 2.83 5.69 -3.30
C VAL A 126 1.40 6.13 -3.53
N ARG A 127 0.67 5.38 -4.36
CA ARG A 127 -0.74 5.59 -4.66
C ARG A 127 -1.54 4.55 -3.87
N LEU A 128 -2.35 4.99 -2.92
CA LEU A 128 -3.17 4.12 -2.08
C LEU A 128 -4.51 3.81 -2.76
N ALA A 129 -5.25 2.85 -2.20
CA ALA A 129 -6.66 2.68 -2.52
C ALA A 129 -7.51 3.79 -1.90
N GLY A 130 -8.69 4.05 -2.48
CA GLY A 130 -9.60 5.11 -2.03
C GLY A 130 -9.83 6.25 -3.03
N PRO A 131 -10.59 7.28 -2.63
CA PRO A 131 -11.02 8.34 -3.53
C PRO A 131 -9.85 9.25 -3.95
N SER A 132 -9.97 9.84 -5.13
CA SER A 132 -9.10 10.96 -5.53
C SER A 132 -9.58 12.25 -4.86
N PRO A 133 -8.68 13.13 -4.38
CA PRO A 133 -7.21 13.05 -4.43
C PRO A 133 -6.55 12.35 -3.22
N ALA A 134 -7.33 11.87 -2.25
CA ALA A 134 -6.85 11.34 -0.96
C ALA A 134 -5.90 10.12 -1.04
N ARG A 135 -5.78 9.52 -2.22
CA ARG A 135 -4.89 8.39 -2.49
C ARG A 135 -3.40 8.73 -2.62
N ASP A 136 -3.02 10.00 -2.68
CA ASP A 136 -1.61 10.38 -2.72
C ASP A 136 -0.97 10.28 -1.32
N ALA A 137 0.10 9.50 -1.22
CA ALA A 137 0.83 9.29 0.02
C ALA A 137 2.33 9.12 -0.24
N ARG A 138 3.12 9.14 0.84
CA ARG A 138 4.55 8.85 0.80
C ARG A 138 4.89 7.69 1.72
N ARG A 139 5.73 6.79 1.23
CA ARG A 139 6.33 5.71 2.02
C ARG A 139 7.73 6.11 2.45
N ILE A 140 8.09 5.80 3.70
CA ILE A 140 9.46 5.91 4.20
C ILE A 140 9.85 4.60 4.86
N ASP A 141 10.93 4.00 4.35
CA ASP A 141 11.53 2.81 4.93
C ASP A 141 12.72 3.21 5.79
N TYR A 142 12.85 2.58 6.95
CA TYR A 142 13.93 2.85 7.88
C TYR A 142 14.31 1.62 8.69
N ASP A 143 15.55 1.64 9.15
CA ASP A 143 16.10 0.63 10.07
C ASP A 143 16.44 1.31 11.39
N PHE A 144 16.28 0.60 12.50
CA PHE A 144 16.69 1.10 13.82
C PHE A 144 17.06 -0.07 14.73
N THR A 145 17.46 0.23 15.96
CA THR A 145 17.68 -0.78 17.00
C THR A 145 16.74 -0.53 18.18
N ALA A 146 16.23 -1.60 18.77
CA ALA A 146 15.42 -1.50 19.99
C ALA A 146 16.25 -0.90 21.14
N ASP A 147 15.59 -0.19 22.06
CA ASP A 147 16.25 0.48 23.19
C ASP A 147 16.20 -0.34 24.50
N GLY A 148 15.39 -1.41 24.52
CA GLY A 148 15.17 -2.31 25.64
C GLY A 148 14.18 -1.83 26.70
N LYS A 149 13.34 -0.84 26.39
CA LYS A 149 12.34 -0.28 27.33
C LYS A 149 10.91 -0.69 26.98
N GLU A 150 9.97 -0.50 27.91
CA GLU A 150 8.52 -0.60 27.65
C GLU A 150 8.11 -1.85 26.86
N ASP A 151 8.56 -3.01 27.36
CA ASP A 151 8.30 -4.32 26.78
C ASP A 151 8.75 -4.46 25.32
N THR A 152 9.79 -3.74 24.90
CA THR A 152 10.42 -3.91 23.58
C THR A 152 11.60 -4.90 23.63
N PRO A 153 12.08 -5.37 22.46
CA PRO A 153 13.23 -6.27 22.40
C PRO A 153 14.46 -5.68 23.09
N THR A 154 15.39 -6.56 23.48
CA THR A 154 16.64 -6.15 24.14
C THR A 154 17.38 -5.06 23.36
N ARG A 155 18.06 -4.17 24.08
CA ARG A 155 18.79 -3.07 23.47
C ARG A 155 19.74 -3.58 22.39
N GLY A 156 19.72 -2.94 21.21
CA GLY A 156 20.57 -3.30 20.09
C GLY A 156 19.96 -4.32 19.14
N THR A 157 18.82 -4.94 19.49
CA THR A 157 18.10 -5.84 18.57
C THR A 157 17.73 -5.07 17.30
N PRO A 158 18.11 -5.56 16.11
CA PRO A 158 17.77 -4.90 14.85
C PRO A 158 16.28 -4.91 14.57
N MET A 159 15.76 -3.76 14.18
CA MET A 159 14.37 -3.54 13.82
C MET A 159 14.29 -2.97 12.40
N THR A 160 13.19 -3.26 11.73
CA THR A 160 12.78 -2.61 10.48
C THR A 160 11.50 -1.82 10.71
N GLY A 161 11.35 -0.73 9.97
CA GLY A 161 10.17 0.11 10.02
C GLY A 161 9.76 0.60 8.63
N VAL A 162 8.47 0.59 8.38
CA VAL A 162 7.83 1.23 7.23
C VAL A 162 6.79 2.19 7.76
N LEU A 163 6.79 3.42 7.27
CA LEU A 163 5.70 4.34 7.48
C LEU A 163 5.09 4.81 6.17
N VAL A 164 3.78 5.00 6.16
CA VAL A 164 3.02 5.60 5.06
C VAL A 164 2.26 6.79 5.61
N ALA A 165 2.47 7.97 5.02
CA ALA A 165 1.84 9.20 5.45
C ALA A 165 1.16 9.91 4.28
N GLY A 166 0.01 10.51 4.56
CA GLY A 166 -0.82 11.20 3.58
C GLY A 166 -1.85 12.09 4.26
N VAL A 167 -2.82 12.54 3.47
CA VAL A 167 -3.97 13.33 3.92
C VAL A 167 -5.23 12.69 3.34
N ASP A 168 -6.22 12.44 4.18
CA ASP A 168 -7.49 11.82 3.77
C ASP A 168 -8.39 12.78 2.98
N SER A 169 -9.56 12.32 2.54
CA SER A 169 -10.49 13.14 1.74
C SER A 169 -11.08 14.33 2.52
N GLY A 170 -11.08 14.25 3.84
CA GLY A 170 -11.50 15.32 4.76
C GLY A 170 -10.39 16.32 5.11
N GLY A 171 -9.17 16.14 4.59
CA GLY A 171 -8.03 16.98 4.94
C GLY A 171 -7.34 16.58 6.24
N VAL A 172 -7.58 15.38 6.76
CA VAL A 172 -6.96 14.88 8.00
C VAL A 172 -5.62 14.23 7.67
N PRO A 173 -4.49 14.74 8.22
CA PRO A 173 -3.21 14.09 8.04
C PRO A 173 -3.16 12.78 8.82
N PHE A 174 -2.71 11.72 8.17
CA PHE A 174 -2.55 10.41 8.77
C PHE A 174 -1.12 9.90 8.64
N VAL A 175 -0.74 9.03 9.56
CA VAL A 175 0.44 8.16 9.42
C VAL A 175 0.10 6.76 9.88
N VAL A 176 0.45 5.78 9.05
CA VAL A 176 0.44 4.37 9.39
C VAL A 176 1.87 3.89 9.54
N ARG A 177 2.18 3.14 10.59
CA ARG A 177 3.52 2.59 10.84
C ARG A 177 3.45 1.09 11.08
N LEU A 178 4.34 0.34 10.45
CA LEU A 178 4.70 -1.02 10.82
C LEU A 178 6.14 -1.00 11.32
N ASN A 179 6.35 -1.44 12.56
CA ASN A 179 7.68 -1.71 13.13
C ASN A 179 7.73 -3.18 13.53
N ALA A 180 8.82 -3.87 13.21
CA ALA A 180 9.04 -5.24 13.61
C ALA A 180 10.52 -5.55 13.84
N VAL A 181 10.81 -6.61 14.59
CA VAL A 181 12.15 -7.21 14.59
C VAL A 181 12.54 -7.50 13.15
N ARG A 182 13.77 -7.15 12.76
CA ARG A 182 14.23 -7.35 11.39
C ARG A 182 14.12 -8.84 11.03
N GLU A 183 13.72 -9.13 9.79
CA GLU A 183 13.49 -10.49 9.26
C GLU A 183 12.25 -11.19 9.80
N ALA A 184 11.55 -10.63 10.80
CA ALA A 184 10.25 -11.15 11.23
C ALA A 184 9.10 -10.76 10.28
N VAL A 185 9.36 -9.83 9.35
CA VAL A 185 8.48 -9.41 8.27
C VAL A 185 9.38 -9.28 7.04
N ASP A 186 9.06 -10.02 5.98
CA ASP A 186 9.83 -9.99 4.74
C ASP A 186 9.40 -8.81 3.84
N GLY A 187 10.11 -8.63 2.72
CA GLY A 187 9.82 -7.53 1.80
C GLY A 187 8.43 -7.61 1.17
N GLU A 188 7.93 -8.82 0.91
CA GLU A 188 6.61 -9.04 0.31
C GLU A 188 5.50 -8.65 1.27
N ASP A 189 5.63 -9.01 2.55
CA ASP A 189 4.70 -8.59 3.61
C ASP A 189 4.75 -7.07 3.84
N LEU A 190 5.91 -6.43 3.73
CA LEU A 190 6.01 -4.96 3.83
C LEU A 190 5.30 -4.27 2.66
N ASP A 191 5.43 -4.80 1.44
CA ASP A 191 4.75 -4.26 0.27
C ASP A 191 3.24 -4.53 0.34
N ALA A 192 2.83 -5.72 0.80
CA ALA A 192 1.43 -6.07 1.04
C ALA A 192 0.79 -5.19 2.12
N PHE A 193 1.54 -4.86 3.18
CA PHE A 193 1.11 -3.91 4.21
C PHE A 193 0.77 -2.55 3.59
N VAL A 194 1.64 -1.99 2.76
CA VAL A 194 1.39 -0.70 2.08
C VAL A 194 0.22 -0.83 1.11
N GLY A 195 0.16 -1.92 0.34
CA GLY A 195 -0.89 -2.19 -0.63
C GLY A 195 -2.28 -2.39 0.00
N SER A 196 -2.35 -2.79 1.28
CA SER A 196 -3.60 -2.99 2.01
C SER A 196 -4.28 -1.70 2.49
N ILE A 197 -3.60 -0.55 2.37
CA ILE A 197 -4.11 0.73 2.88
C ILE A 197 -5.18 1.27 1.93
N THR A 198 -6.38 1.49 2.46
CA THR A 198 -7.48 2.21 1.79
C THR A 198 -7.79 3.47 2.56
N VAL A 199 -7.62 4.62 1.91
CA VAL A 199 -7.98 5.93 2.45
C VAL A 199 -9.46 6.22 2.19
N LYS A 200 -10.10 6.97 3.07
CA LYS A 200 -11.50 7.38 2.98
C LYS A 200 -11.61 8.88 2.66
#